data_AF-A0A0M4DT93-F1
#
_entry.id   AF-A0A0M4DT93-F1
#
_cell.length_a   1.000
_cell.length_b   1.000
_cell.length_c   1.000
_cell.angle_alpha   90.00
_cell.angle_beta   90.00
_cell.angle_gamma   90.00
#
_symmetry.space_group_name_H-M   'P 1'
#
loop_
_entity.id
_entity.type
_entity.pdbx_description
1 polymer ?
#
loop_
_entity_poly.entity_id
_entity_poly.type
_entity_poly.pdbx_seq_one_letter_code
_entity_poly.pdbx_strand_id
1 'polypeptide(L)' 'MDLTPRHALEPAVVSAARANEAIRALVDSRAGQDWSAVESATYEVLLVEWAAATRPAGSDIIEAA' A
#
# COMPACT_ATOMS: atom_id res chain seq x y z
N MET A 1 -10.29 -16.64 25.19
CA MET A 1 -10.04 -17.33 23.92
C MET A 1 -10.16 -16.26 22.85
N ASP A 2 -9.02 -15.72 22.41
CA ASP A 2 -8.98 -14.63 21.44
C ASP A 2 -9.23 -15.20 20.04
N LEU A 3 -10.38 -14.86 19.45
CA LEU A 3 -10.72 -15.17 18.06
C LEU A 3 -10.51 -13.90 17.21
N THR A 4 -9.33 -13.30 17.28
CA THR A 4 -8.93 -12.37 16.23
C THR A 4 -8.84 -13.17 14.93
N PRO A 5 -9.58 -12.81 13.86
CA PRO A 5 -9.62 -13.62 12.65
C PRO A 5 -8.28 -13.48 11.92
N ARG A 6 -7.34 -14.40 12.21
CA ARG A 6 -6.07 -14.56 11.49
C ARG A 6 -6.28 -14.70 9.98
N HIS A 7 -7.46 -15.15 9.55
CA HIS A 7 -7.83 -15.29 8.14
C HIS A 7 -8.19 -13.98 7.42
N ALA A 8 -8.61 -12.92 8.12
CA ALA A 8 -8.93 -11.63 7.48
C ALA A 8 -7.68 -10.78 7.24
N LEU A 9 -6.61 -11.01 8.00
CA LEU A 9 -5.34 -10.31 7.86
C LEU A 9 -4.50 -10.84 6.70
N GLU A 10 -4.58 -12.14 6.38
CA GLU A 10 -3.77 -12.74 5.31
C GLU A 10 -4.01 -12.10 3.92
N PRO A 11 -5.26 -11.88 3.44
CA PRO A 11 -5.49 -11.24 2.16
C PRO A 11 -4.98 -9.80 2.09
N ALA A 12 -5.15 -9.03 3.18
CA ALA A 12 -4.69 -7.65 3.27
C ALA A 12 -3.15 -7.58 3.26
N VAL A 13 -2.48 -8.48 3.98
CA VAL A 13 -1.01 -8.60 3.98
C VAL A 13 -0.48 -8.95 2.59
N VAL A 14 -1.11 -9.89 1.87
CA VAL A 14 -0.73 -10.24 0.50
C VAL A 14 -0.95 -9.06 -0.45
N SER A 15 -2.06 -8.34 -0.32
CA SER A 15 -2.34 -7.16 -1.15
C SER A 15 -1.33 -6.03 -0.90
N ALA A 16 -0.99 -5.75 0.36
CA ALA A 16 0.01 -4.75 0.72
C ALA A 16 1.40 -5.14 0.20
N ALA A 17 1.77 -6.42 0.29
CA ALA A 17 3.05 -6.92 -0.22
C ALA A 17 3.16 -6.73 -1.75
N ARG A 18 2.09 -7.02 -2.51
CA ARG A 18 2.05 -6.80 -3.96
C ARG A 18 2.16 -5.33 -4.34
N ALA A 19 1.41 -4.44 -3.69
CA ALA A 19 1.49 -3.01 -3.95
C ALA A 19 2.91 -2.48 -3.68
N ASN A 20 3.54 -2.93 -2.59
CA ASN A 20 4.93 -2.60 -2.27
C ASN A 20 5.95 -3.11 -3.31
N GLU A 21 5.75 -4.32 -3.83
CA GLU A 21 6.62 -4.86 -4.87
C GLU A 21 6.52 -4.04 -6.17
N ALA A 22 5.30 -3.70 -6.59
CA ALA A 22 5.08 -2.85 -7.76
C ALA A 22 5.68 -1.45 -7.59
N ILE A 23 5.55 -0.86 -6.39
CA ILE A 23 6.19 0.42 -6.05
C ILE A 23 7.71 0.34 -6.22
N ARG A 24 8.35 -0.70 -5.65
CA ARG A 24 9.81 -0.88 -5.75
C ARG A 24 10.25 -1.05 -7.21
N ALA A 25 9.55 -1.89 -7.97
CA ALA A 25 9.84 -2.11 -9.38
C ALA A 25 9.75 -0.81 -10.20
N LEU A 26 8.72 0.02 -9.95
CA LEU A 26 8.56 1.31 -10.62
C LEU A 26 9.70 2.28 -10.26
N VAL A 27 10.01 2.42 -8.97
CA VAL A 27 11.09 3.30 -8.49
C VAL A 27 12.45 2.87 -9.05
N ASP A 28 12.75 1.57 -9.00
CA ASP A 28 14.00 1.02 -9.51
C ASP A 28 14.14 1.24 -11.02
N SER A 29 13.04 1.12 -11.78
CA SER A 29 13.03 1.37 -13.23
C SER A 29 13.34 2.82 -13.61
N ARG A 30 13.23 3.76 -12.67
CA ARG A 30 13.45 5.20 -12.86
C ARG A 30 14.59 5.75 -12.02
N ALA A 31 15.48 4.90 -11.50
CA ALA A 31 16.62 5.34 -10.72
C ALA A 31 17.48 6.35 -11.50
N GLY A 32 17.55 7.59 -10.99
CA GLY A 32 18.33 8.67 -11.59
C GLY A 32 17.69 9.36 -12.80
N GLN A 33 16.39 9.13 -13.05
CA GLN A 33 15.63 9.77 -14.12
C GLN A 33 14.43 10.52 -13.57
N ASP A 34 14.01 11.57 -14.29
CA ASP A 34 12.72 12.23 -14.03
C ASP A 34 11.57 11.31 -14.42
N TRP A 35 10.45 11.47 -13.72
CA TRP A 35 9.25 10.68 -13.93
C TRP A 35 8.29 11.38 -14.87
N SER A 36 7.64 10.61 -15.74
CA SER A 36 6.52 11.14 -16.52
C SER A 36 5.28 11.34 -15.65
N ALA A 37 4.35 12.17 -16.10
CA ALA A 37 3.08 12.39 -15.41
C ALA A 37 2.28 11.08 -15.21
N VAL A 38 2.36 10.15 -16.16
CA VAL A 38 1.71 8.83 -16.07
C VAL A 38 2.31 7.98 -14.97
N GLU A 39 3.63 8.05 -14.78
CA GLU A 39 4.34 7.27 -13.77
C GLU A 39 4.12 7.80 -12.37
N SER A 40 4.12 9.13 -12.23
CA SER A 40 3.72 9.79 -10.99
C SER A 40 2.30 9.39 -10.59
N ALA A 41 1.34 9.44 -11.53
CA ALA A 41 -0.03 9.00 -11.27
C ALA A 41 -0.12 7.51 -10.91
N THR A 42 0.67 6.66 -11.57
CA THR A 42 0.71 5.22 -11.27
C THR A 42 1.23 4.95 -9.86
N TYR A 43 2.29 5.65 -9.46
CA TYR A 43 2.85 5.55 -8.12
C TYR A 43 1.88 6.04 -7.03
N GLU A 44 1.17 7.14 -7.28
CA GLU A 44 0.14 7.64 -6.37
C GLU A 44 -0.98 6.62 -6.15
N VAL A 45 -1.46 5.98 -7.23
CA VAL A 45 -2.45 4.89 -7.12
C VAL A 45 -1.91 3.74 -6.27
N LEU A 46 -0.69 3.28 -6.54
CA LEU A 46 -0.07 2.20 -5.77
C LEU A 46 0.11 2.55 -4.28
N LEU A 47 0.42 3.82 -3.96
CA LEU A 47 0.49 4.29 -2.57
C LEU A 47 -0.87 4.25 -1.87
N VAL A 48 -1.95 4.64 -2.57
CA VAL A 48 -3.32 4.57 -2.03
C VAL A 48 -3.72 3.12 -1.77
N GLU A 49 -3.45 2.21 -2.72
CA GLU A 49 -3.74 0.78 -2.56
C GLU A 49 -2.98 0.18 -1.39
N TRP A 50 -1.69 0.49 -1.27
CA TRP A 50 -0.86 0.04 -0.15
C TRP A 50 -1.37 0.61 1.19
N ALA A 51 -1.70 1.89 1.25
CA ALA A 51 -2.24 2.53 2.44
C ALA A 51 -3.58 1.91 2.87
N ALA A 52 -4.45 1.59 1.91
CA ALA A 52 -5.72 0.92 2.18
C ALA A 52 -5.49 -0.51 2.72
N ALA A 53 -4.56 -1.27 2.14
CA ALA A 53 -4.26 -2.64 2.55
C ALA A 53 -3.51 -2.74 3.89
N THR A 54 -2.81 -1.68 4.30
CA THR A 54 -2.06 -1.63 5.57
C THR A 54 -2.85 -1.08 6.74
N ARG A 55 -3.98 -0.41 6.49
CA ARG A 55 -4.87 0.03 7.57
C ARG A 55 -5.44 -1.19 8.30
N PRO A 56 -5.26 -1.30 9.62
CA PRO A 56 -5.94 -2.33 10.41
C PRO A 56 -7.45 -2.18 10.23
N ALA A 57 -8.18 -3.31 10.11
CA ALA A 57 -9.63 -3.30 10.20
C ALA A 57 -10.03 -2.74 11.57
N GLY A 58 -10.41 -1.45 11.63
CA GLY A 58 -10.79 -0.74 12.84
C GLY A 58 -9.92 0.45 13.24
N SER A 59 -8.88 0.81 12.48
CA SER A 59 -8.12 2.05 12.73
C SER A 59 -8.63 3.18 11.84
N ASP A 60 -9.80 3.73 12.20
CA ASP A 60 -10.08 5.13 11.89
C ASP A 60 -9.10 5.94 12.73
N ILE A 61 -7.97 6.32 12.12
CA ILE A 61 -7.06 7.29 12.72
C ILE A 61 -7.88 8.57 12.89
N ILE A 62 -8.32 8.82 14.14
CA ILE A 62 -8.98 10.06 14.52
C ILE A 62 -7.94 11.16 14.33
N GLU A 63 -8.29 12.10 13.46
CA GLU A 63 -7.60 13.36 13.21
C GLU A 63 -7.32 14.06 14.55
N ALA A 64 -6.05 14.31 14.87
CA ALA A 64 -5.69 15.10 16.03
C ALA A 64 -5.95 16.58 15.69
N ALA A 65 -6.94 17.15 16.37
CA ALA A 65 -7.31 18.57 16.37
C ALA A 65 -6.21 19.48 16.94
#